data_AF-A0A7V0J555-F1
#
_entry.id   AF-A0A7V0J555-F1
#
_cell.length_a   1.000
_cell.length_b   1.000
_cell.length_c   1.000
_cell.angle_alpha   90.00
_cell.angle_beta   90.00
_cell.angle_gamma   90.00
#
_symmetry.space_group_name_H-M   'P 1'
#
loop_
_entity.id
_entity.type
_entity.pdbx_description
1 polymer ?
#
loop_
_entity_poly.entity_id
_entity_poly.type
_entity_poly.pdbx_seq_one_letter_code
_entity_poly.pdbx_strand_id
1 'polypeptide(L)'
;GVPGVAPARVVVIGGGSAGTNAALVASGMGADVTILDINVARLRQIDDVHRGRMKTIRSSIAAIDDFVSRADLVIGAVLVPGARAPVVVTEDNIRAMKPGSVIVDISIDQGGCIETARETSHTEPTYVLHDVVHYAVGNIPGAVPNTATYALTNVTMPYAVALADGLEGATARFPELIPGINVANYKITNETVAVSLGVDFVDPGELLSLG
;
A
#
# COMPACT_ATOMS: atom_id res chain seq x y z
N GLY A 1 -20.30 -10.91 -12.06
CA GLY A 1 -21.30 -10.14 -12.83
C GLY A 1 -22.45 -11.02 -13.28
N VAL A 2 -23.53 -10.42 -13.80
CA VAL A 2 -24.69 -11.13 -14.37
C VAL A 2 -24.62 -11.03 -15.90
N PRO A 3 -24.82 -12.12 -16.66
CA PRO A 3 -24.85 -12.05 -18.12
C PRO A 3 -25.85 -10.99 -18.62
N GLY A 4 -25.42 -10.16 -19.58
CA GLY A 4 -26.24 -9.08 -20.14
C GLY A 4 -26.15 -7.73 -19.42
N VAL A 5 -25.40 -7.64 -18.33
CA VAL A 5 -25.17 -6.39 -17.57
C VAL A 5 -23.67 -6.07 -17.52
N ALA A 6 -23.32 -4.80 -17.71
CA ALA A 6 -21.92 -4.36 -17.62
C ALA A 6 -21.35 -4.62 -16.21
N PRO A 7 -20.10 -5.11 -16.11
CA PRO A 7 -19.44 -5.27 -14.82
C PRO A 7 -19.07 -3.92 -14.20
N ALA A 8 -18.81 -3.91 -12.89
CA ALA A 8 -18.21 -2.76 -12.22
C ALA A 8 -16.82 -2.47 -12.80
N ARG A 9 -16.50 -1.19 -13.02
CA ARG A 9 -15.17 -0.71 -13.42
C ARG A 9 -14.34 -0.44 -12.17
N VAL A 10 -13.27 -1.19 -12.01
CA VAL A 10 -12.36 -1.07 -10.87
C VAL A 10 -11.03 -0.53 -11.36
N VAL A 11 -10.58 0.57 -10.76
CA VAL A 11 -9.28 1.17 -11.02
C VAL A 11 -8.38 0.99 -9.81
N VAL A 12 -7.22 0.41 -9.99
CA VAL A 12 -6.21 0.23 -8.94
C VAL A 12 -5.00 1.10 -9.26
N ILE A 13 -4.63 1.98 -8.36
CA ILE A 13 -3.51 2.90 -8.53
C ILE A 13 -2.33 2.38 -7.69
N GLY A 14 -1.29 1.89 -8.35
CA GLY A 14 -0.17 1.18 -7.76
C GLY A 14 -0.23 -0.31 -8.08
N GLY A 15 0.78 -0.82 -8.77
CA GLY A 15 0.94 -2.21 -9.18
C GLY A 15 1.80 -3.04 -8.22
N GLY A 16 2.11 -2.54 -7.02
CA GLY A 16 2.82 -3.29 -5.99
C GLY A 16 2.04 -4.50 -5.46
N SER A 17 2.51 -5.11 -4.37
CA SER A 17 1.88 -6.30 -3.77
C SER A 17 0.42 -6.05 -3.38
N ALA A 18 0.11 -4.93 -2.70
CA ALA A 18 -1.25 -4.60 -2.29
C ALA A 18 -2.18 -4.43 -3.50
N GLY A 19 -1.79 -3.59 -4.46
CA GLY A 19 -2.60 -3.30 -5.64
C GLY A 19 -2.79 -4.52 -6.55
N THR A 20 -1.76 -5.35 -6.75
CA THR A 20 -1.90 -6.57 -7.57
C THR A 20 -2.89 -7.56 -6.95
N ASN A 21 -2.86 -7.74 -5.62
CA ASN A 21 -3.81 -8.61 -4.93
C ASN A 21 -5.23 -8.03 -4.94
N ALA A 22 -5.38 -6.71 -4.76
CA ALA A 22 -6.67 -6.04 -4.87
C ALA A 22 -7.29 -6.22 -6.28
N ALA A 23 -6.47 -6.03 -7.31
CA ALA A 23 -6.85 -6.23 -8.70
C ALA A 23 -7.24 -7.69 -8.99
N LEU A 24 -6.48 -8.65 -8.47
CA LEU A 24 -6.77 -10.09 -8.62
C LEU A 24 -8.12 -10.46 -8.00
N VAL A 25 -8.40 -10.00 -6.77
CA VAL A 25 -9.68 -10.27 -6.09
C VAL A 25 -10.83 -9.63 -6.86
N ALA A 26 -10.72 -8.35 -7.24
CA ALA A 26 -11.74 -7.67 -8.02
C ALA A 26 -12.01 -8.35 -9.37
N SER A 27 -10.95 -8.77 -10.08
CA SER A 27 -11.06 -9.51 -11.35
C SER A 27 -11.72 -10.87 -11.14
N GLY A 28 -11.38 -11.58 -10.05
CA GLY A 28 -12.02 -12.84 -9.66
C GLY A 28 -13.52 -12.72 -9.35
N MET A 29 -13.97 -11.54 -8.88
CA MET A 29 -15.39 -11.21 -8.70
C MET A 29 -16.10 -10.85 -10.02
N GLY A 30 -15.35 -10.79 -11.13
CA GLY A 30 -15.84 -10.49 -12.47
C GLY A 30 -15.94 -9.00 -12.78
N ALA A 31 -15.16 -8.16 -12.10
CA ALA A 31 -15.05 -6.74 -12.41
C ALA A 31 -14.17 -6.49 -13.66
N ASP A 32 -14.37 -5.35 -14.32
CA ASP A 32 -13.46 -4.83 -15.33
C ASP A 32 -12.35 -4.03 -14.66
N VAL A 33 -11.16 -4.64 -14.53
CA VAL A 33 -10.06 -4.11 -13.72
C VAL A 33 -8.99 -3.45 -14.57
N THR A 34 -8.59 -2.23 -14.18
CA THR A 34 -7.45 -1.50 -14.74
C THR A 34 -6.46 -1.13 -13.64
N ILE A 35 -5.19 -1.47 -13.82
CA ILE A 35 -4.08 -1.13 -12.92
C ILE A 35 -3.25 -0.01 -13.55
N LEU A 36 -3.03 1.07 -12.79
CA LEU A 36 -2.19 2.20 -13.17
C LEU A 36 -0.90 2.17 -12.35
N ASP A 37 0.25 2.19 -13.03
CA ASP A 37 1.57 2.29 -12.38
C ASP A 37 2.55 3.10 -13.25
N ILE A 38 3.54 3.75 -12.64
CA ILE A 38 4.61 4.45 -13.36
C ILE A 38 5.68 3.47 -13.90
N ASN A 39 5.83 2.31 -13.26
CA ASN A 39 6.81 1.28 -13.58
C ASN A 39 6.28 0.33 -14.66
N VAL A 40 6.68 0.58 -15.90
CA VAL A 40 6.29 -0.24 -17.06
C VAL A 40 6.78 -1.69 -16.96
N ALA A 41 7.93 -1.94 -16.32
CA ALA A 41 8.41 -3.31 -16.12
C ALA A 41 7.48 -4.08 -15.17
N ARG A 42 6.98 -3.42 -14.12
CA ARG A 42 5.99 -4.02 -13.22
C ARG A 42 4.67 -4.29 -13.92
N LEU A 43 4.18 -3.36 -14.74
CA LEU A 43 2.97 -3.55 -15.55
C LEU A 43 3.12 -4.75 -16.49
N ARG A 44 4.26 -4.90 -17.17
CA ARG A 44 4.53 -6.05 -18.04
C ARG A 44 4.50 -7.37 -17.26
N GLN A 45 5.12 -7.43 -16.08
CA GLN A 45 5.08 -8.63 -15.23
C GLN A 45 3.65 -9.03 -14.87
N ILE A 46 2.80 -8.06 -14.52
CA ILE A 46 1.40 -8.32 -14.20
C ILE A 46 0.66 -8.86 -15.42
N ASP A 47 0.85 -8.25 -16.59
CA ASP A 47 0.24 -8.69 -17.84
C ASP A 47 0.68 -10.11 -18.23
N ASP A 48 1.97 -10.43 -18.13
CA ASP A 48 2.54 -11.76 -18.44
C ASP A 48 1.93 -12.86 -17.56
N VAL A 49 1.81 -12.58 -16.25
CA VAL A 49 1.26 -13.54 -15.27
C VAL A 49 -0.24 -13.74 -15.44
N HIS A 50 -0.98 -12.66 -15.66
CA HIS A 50 -2.44 -12.68 -15.69
C HIS A 50 -3.03 -12.75 -17.11
N ARG A 51 -2.17 -12.78 -18.13
CA ARG A 51 -2.47 -12.97 -19.55
C ARG A 51 -3.57 -12.02 -20.05
N GLY A 52 -3.40 -10.72 -19.78
CA GLY A 52 -4.34 -9.68 -20.21
C GLY A 52 -5.71 -9.68 -19.52
N ARG A 53 -5.93 -10.49 -18.46
CA ARG A 53 -7.20 -10.45 -17.69
C ARG A 53 -7.43 -9.15 -16.94
N MET A 54 -6.36 -8.40 -16.68
CA MET A 54 -6.39 -7.08 -16.05
C MET A 54 -5.68 -6.11 -16.98
N LYS A 55 -6.27 -4.95 -17.23
CA LYS A 55 -5.66 -3.94 -18.10
C LYS A 55 -4.54 -3.25 -17.34
N THR A 56 -3.39 -3.05 -17.96
CA THR A 56 -2.24 -2.37 -17.36
C THR A 56 -1.95 -1.08 -18.11
N ILE A 57 -2.00 0.05 -17.43
CA ILE A 57 -1.86 1.37 -18.03
C ILE A 57 -0.73 2.13 -17.33
N ARG A 58 0.13 2.79 -18.11
CA ARG A 58 1.14 3.69 -17.52
C ARG A 58 0.43 4.87 -16.87
N SER A 59 0.69 5.08 -15.58
CA SER A 59 0.13 6.21 -14.84
C SER A 59 0.65 7.55 -15.37
N SER A 60 -0.27 8.47 -15.60
CA SER A 60 -0.06 9.88 -15.95
C SER A 60 -1.28 10.67 -15.46
N ILE A 61 -1.16 11.99 -15.33
CA ILE A 61 -2.29 12.85 -14.91
C ILE A 61 -3.52 12.57 -15.78
N ALA A 62 -3.36 12.61 -17.12
CA ALA A 62 -4.45 12.34 -18.05
C ALA A 62 -5.05 10.92 -17.91
N ALA A 63 -4.22 9.91 -17.58
CA ALA A 63 -4.73 8.57 -17.34
C ALA A 63 -5.51 8.50 -16.02
N ILE A 64 -5.03 9.14 -14.96
CA ILE A 64 -5.76 9.22 -13.69
C ILE A 64 -7.11 9.89 -13.91
N ASP A 65 -7.14 11.05 -14.58
CA ASP A 65 -8.37 11.81 -14.86
C ASP A 65 -9.43 10.98 -15.61
N ASP A 66 -9.05 10.29 -16.70
CA ASP A 66 -9.97 9.46 -17.49
C ASP A 66 -10.46 8.24 -16.72
N PHE A 67 -9.54 7.48 -16.10
CA PHE A 67 -9.92 6.21 -15.48
C PHE A 67 -10.66 6.42 -14.15
N VAL A 68 -10.26 7.39 -13.32
CA VAL A 68 -10.91 7.66 -12.02
C VAL A 68 -12.34 8.18 -12.22
N SER A 69 -12.56 9.13 -13.11
CA SER A 69 -13.90 9.71 -13.35
C SER A 69 -14.93 8.67 -13.83
N ARG A 70 -14.47 7.58 -14.47
CA ARG A 70 -15.31 6.52 -15.04
C ARG A 70 -15.43 5.30 -14.15
N ALA A 71 -14.69 5.23 -13.04
CA ALA A 71 -14.65 4.11 -12.13
C ALA A 71 -15.93 4.02 -11.29
N ASP A 72 -16.30 2.80 -10.93
CA ASP A 72 -17.30 2.53 -9.88
C ASP A 72 -16.60 2.30 -8.53
N LEU A 73 -15.34 1.81 -8.58
CA LEU A 73 -14.45 1.65 -7.44
C LEU A 73 -13.03 2.06 -7.81
N VAL A 74 -12.41 2.89 -6.98
CA VAL A 74 -10.98 3.22 -7.05
C VAL A 74 -10.28 2.67 -5.80
N ILE A 75 -9.14 2.01 -5.99
CA ILE A 75 -8.29 1.48 -4.92
C ILE A 75 -6.92 2.14 -5.03
N GLY A 76 -6.61 3.03 -4.08
CA GLY A 76 -5.30 3.60 -3.88
C GLY A 76 -4.39 2.60 -3.17
N ALA A 77 -3.31 2.20 -3.83
CA ALA A 77 -2.33 1.22 -3.35
C ALA A 77 -0.88 1.69 -3.63
N VAL A 78 -0.66 3.01 -3.61
CA VAL A 78 0.65 3.64 -3.83
C VAL A 78 1.41 3.69 -2.51
N LEU A 79 2.55 3.02 -2.45
CA LEU A 79 3.39 2.98 -1.26
C LEU A 79 4.81 3.40 -1.63
N VAL A 80 5.39 4.33 -0.88
CA VAL A 80 6.82 4.66 -0.98
C VAL A 80 7.46 4.24 0.35
N PRO A 81 8.31 3.20 0.36
CA PRO A 81 8.92 2.71 1.60
C PRO A 81 9.64 3.84 2.36
N GLY A 82 9.31 3.99 3.65
CA GLY A 82 9.93 4.97 4.54
C GLY A 82 9.49 6.43 4.34
N ALA A 83 8.62 6.72 3.37
CA ALA A 83 8.17 8.08 3.10
C ALA A 83 6.65 8.17 3.10
N ARG A 84 6.14 9.40 3.27
CA ARG A 84 4.72 9.66 3.09
C ARG A 84 4.30 9.30 1.66
N ALA A 85 3.16 8.62 1.52
CA ALA A 85 2.63 8.34 0.19
C ALA A 85 2.36 9.66 -0.57
N PRO A 86 2.73 9.76 -1.85
CA PRO A 86 2.39 10.93 -2.66
C PRO A 86 0.88 10.95 -2.91
N VAL A 87 0.29 12.15 -2.88
CA VAL A 87 -1.09 12.35 -3.34
C VAL A 87 -1.12 12.17 -4.85
N VAL A 88 -1.91 11.20 -5.32
CA VAL A 88 -2.06 10.85 -6.74
C VAL A 88 -3.48 11.04 -7.25
N VAL A 89 -4.47 11.06 -6.34
CA VAL A 89 -5.87 11.41 -6.66
C VAL A 89 -6.21 12.71 -5.95
N THR A 90 -6.47 13.76 -6.73
CA THR A 90 -6.81 15.09 -6.21
C THR A 90 -8.29 15.19 -5.85
N GLU A 91 -8.67 16.20 -5.08
CA GLU A 91 -10.08 16.50 -4.81
C GLU A 91 -10.89 16.73 -6.10
N ASP A 92 -10.29 17.34 -7.12
CA ASP A 92 -10.92 17.51 -8.44
C ASP A 92 -11.21 16.17 -9.12
N ASN A 93 -10.31 15.19 -8.98
CA ASN A 93 -10.59 13.83 -9.46
C ASN A 93 -11.79 13.22 -8.73
N ILE A 94 -11.90 13.42 -7.42
CA ILE A 94 -13.03 12.92 -6.61
C ILE A 94 -14.35 13.56 -7.05
N ARG A 95 -14.37 14.89 -7.27
CA ARG A 95 -15.55 15.60 -7.76
C ARG A 95 -16.00 15.12 -9.14
N ALA A 96 -15.08 14.61 -9.95
CA ALA A 96 -15.37 14.07 -11.28
C ALA A 96 -15.83 12.60 -11.27
N MET A 97 -15.78 11.92 -10.11
CA MET A 97 -16.27 10.55 -9.99
C MET A 97 -17.79 10.49 -10.06
N LYS A 98 -18.31 9.29 -10.37
CA LYS A 98 -19.75 9.05 -10.38
C LYS A 98 -20.32 9.16 -8.95
N PRO A 99 -21.47 9.80 -8.75
CA PRO A 99 -22.19 9.72 -7.49
C PRO A 99 -22.44 8.26 -7.07
N GLY A 100 -22.19 7.95 -5.80
CA GLY A 100 -22.31 6.60 -5.23
C GLY A 100 -21.12 5.67 -5.53
N SER A 101 -20.10 6.14 -6.25
CA SER A 101 -18.84 5.39 -6.40
C SER A 101 -18.09 5.30 -5.07
N VAL A 102 -17.15 4.35 -5.01
CA VAL A 102 -16.36 4.08 -3.80
C VAL A 102 -14.89 4.36 -4.07
N ILE A 103 -14.20 4.95 -3.10
CA ILE A 103 -12.76 5.08 -3.09
C ILE A 103 -12.16 4.49 -1.82
N VAL A 104 -11.15 3.64 -1.99
CA VAL A 104 -10.46 2.91 -0.93
C VAL A 104 -9.00 3.37 -0.90
N ASP A 105 -8.53 3.91 0.23
CA ASP A 105 -7.10 4.23 0.41
C ASP A 105 -6.42 3.20 1.30
N ILE A 106 -5.71 2.24 0.69
CA ILE A 106 -4.93 1.22 1.42
C ILE A 106 -3.68 1.85 2.05
N SER A 107 -3.21 2.98 1.51
CA SER A 107 -2.00 3.65 1.95
C SER A 107 -2.24 4.67 3.07
N ILE A 108 -3.43 4.66 3.67
CA ILE A 108 -3.81 5.62 4.71
C ILE A 108 -2.87 5.58 5.94
N ASP A 109 -2.35 4.39 6.27
CA ASP A 109 -1.37 4.18 7.35
C ASP A 109 -0.06 4.98 7.15
N GLN A 110 0.19 5.48 5.92
CA GLN A 110 1.35 6.30 5.57
C GLN A 110 0.96 7.69 5.04
N GLY A 111 -0.22 8.18 5.44
CA GLY A 111 -0.72 9.51 5.12
C GLY A 111 -1.60 9.58 3.86
N GLY A 112 -1.91 8.44 3.24
CA GLY A 112 -2.85 8.34 2.11
C GLY A 112 -2.30 8.81 0.77
N CYS A 113 -2.86 8.28 -0.31
CA CYS A 113 -2.57 8.69 -1.68
C CYS A 113 -3.73 9.48 -2.33
N ILE A 114 -4.83 9.66 -1.58
CA ILE A 114 -6.02 10.41 -2.00
C ILE A 114 -6.13 11.68 -1.16
N GLU A 115 -6.23 12.84 -1.81
CA GLU A 115 -6.19 14.15 -1.15
C GLU A 115 -7.30 14.34 -0.10
N THR A 116 -8.49 13.84 -0.39
CA THR A 116 -9.68 13.95 0.46
C THR A 116 -9.78 12.83 1.50
N ALA A 117 -8.84 11.89 1.52
CA ALA A 117 -8.87 10.76 2.45
C ALA A 117 -8.48 11.21 3.86
N ARG A 118 -9.32 10.87 4.83
CA ARG A 118 -9.07 10.98 6.26
C ARG A 118 -9.15 9.59 6.86
N GLU A 119 -8.18 9.24 7.70
CA GLU A 119 -8.17 7.95 8.39
C GLU A 119 -9.48 7.71 9.15
N THR A 120 -10.05 6.53 8.89
CA THR A 120 -11.25 6.02 9.54
C THR A 120 -10.91 4.82 10.42
N SER A 121 -11.88 4.35 11.20
CA SER A 121 -11.71 3.20 12.09
C SER A 121 -12.58 2.02 11.64
N HIS A 122 -12.29 0.83 12.15
CA HIS A 122 -13.12 -0.35 11.88
C HIS A 122 -14.59 -0.19 12.32
N THR A 123 -14.87 0.68 13.31
CA THR A 123 -16.23 0.95 13.80
C THR A 123 -16.96 2.00 12.97
N GLU A 124 -16.23 2.96 12.40
CA GLU A 124 -16.76 4.02 11.54
C GLU A 124 -15.98 4.05 10.21
N PRO A 125 -16.12 3.01 9.37
CA PRO A 125 -15.16 2.75 8.30
C PRO A 125 -15.27 3.68 7.10
N THR A 126 -16.42 4.32 6.93
CA THR A 126 -16.73 5.12 5.74
C THR A 126 -17.35 6.45 6.04
N TYR A 127 -17.12 7.42 5.16
CA TYR A 127 -17.85 8.68 5.08
C TYR A 127 -18.12 9.03 3.62
N VAL A 128 -19.00 10.01 3.39
CA VAL A 128 -19.32 10.49 2.04
C VAL A 128 -18.80 11.90 1.87
N LEU A 129 -18.12 12.16 0.77
CA LEU A 129 -17.67 13.49 0.35
C LEU A 129 -17.80 13.57 -1.18
N HIS A 130 -18.38 14.66 -1.69
CA HIS A 130 -18.66 14.85 -3.12
C HIS A 130 -19.44 13.68 -3.75
N ASP A 131 -20.42 13.14 -3.00
CA ASP A 131 -21.19 11.95 -3.36
C ASP A 131 -20.37 10.66 -3.57
N VAL A 132 -19.10 10.64 -3.16
CA VAL A 132 -18.20 9.47 -3.20
C VAL A 132 -18.03 8.90 -1.80
N VAL A 133 -18.23 7.59 -1.67
CA VAL A 133 -18.00 6.87 -0.41
C VAL A 133 -16.49 6.65 -0.25
N HIS A 134 -15.92 7.20 0.80
CA HIS A 134 -14.51 7.00 1.16
C HIS A 134 -14.39 5.89 2.18
N TYR A 135 -13.45 4.98 1.96
CA TYR A 135 -12.98 3.98 2.92
C TYR A 135 -11.49 4.18 3.11
N ALA A 136 -11.06 4.51 4.32
CA ALA A 136 -9.66 4.80 4.61
C ALA A 136 -9.32 4.27 6.01
N VAL A 137 -9.69 3.02 6.27
CA VAL A 137 -9.48 2.39 7.58
C VAL A 137 -8.00 2.05 7.75
N GLY A 138 -7.39 2.55 8.83
CA GLY A 138 -6.04 2.15 9.22
C GLY A 138 -5.98 0.69 9.70
N ASN A 139 -4.82 0.05 9.57
CA ASN A 139 -4.61 -1.33 10.00
C ASN A 139 -5.70 -2.31 9.48
N ILE A 140 -5.95 -2.30 8.17
CA ILE A 140 -6.89 -3.21 7.50
C ILE A 140 -6.64 -4.70 7.84
N PRO A 141 -5.38 -5.20 7.90
CA PRO A 141 -5.12 -6.60 8.25
C PRO A 141 -5.66 -7.02 9.62
N GLY A 142 -5.82 -6.07 10.55
CA GLY A 142 -6.40 -6.31 11.87
C GLY A 142 -7.84 -6.85 11.84
N ALA A 143 -8.59 -6.64 10.77
CA ALA A 143 -9.95 -7.17 10.60
C ALA A 143 -9.97 -8.70 10.32
N VAL A 144 -8.84 -9.28 9.91
CA VAL A 144 -8.72 -10.71 9.58
C VAL A 144 -7.58 -11.36 10.38
N PRO A 145 -7.65 -11.35 11.73
CA PRO A 145 -6.52 -11.62 12.59
C PRO A 145 -5.96 -13.03 12.46
N ASN A 146 -6.80 -14.04 12.17
CA ASN A 146 -6.34 -15.41 11.97
C ASN A 146 -5.34 -15.48 10.80
N THR A 147 -5.77 -15.03 9.61
CA THR A 147 -4.92 -15.01 8.41
C THR A 147 -3.73 -14.06 8.58
N ALA A 148 -3.94 -12.85 9.10
CA ALA A 148 -2.89 -11.84 9.24
C ALA A 148 -1.79 -12.28 10.23
N THR A 149 -2.18 -12.93 11.34
CA THR A 149 -1.22 -13.44 12.32
C THR A 149 -0.32 -14.52 11.73
N TYR A 150 -0.90 -15.49 11.02
CA TYR A 150 -0.09 -16.52 10.36
C TYR A 150 0.77 -15.94 9.24
N ALA A 151 0.22 -15.02 8.44
CA ALA A 151 0.98 -14.37 7.37
C ALA A 151 2.20 -13.62 7.93
N LEU A 152 2.03 -12.83 9.01
CA LEU A 152 3.12 -12.09 9.64
C LEU A 152 4.14 -13.03 10.31
N THR A 153 3.66 -13.97 11.14
CA THR A 153 4.56 -14.85 11.91
C THR A 153 5.35 -15.80 11.03
N ASN A 154 4.80 -16.27 9.91
CA ASN A 154 5.56 -17.12 8.97
C ASN A 154 6.81 -16.43 8.40
N VAL A 155 6.78 -15.10 8.22
CA VAL A 155 7.95 -14.33 7.76
C VAL A 155 8.82 -13.84 8.91
N THR A 156 8.23 -13.52 10.07
CA THR A 156 9.00 -12.92 11.18
C THR A 156 9.62 -13.93 12.14
N MET A 157 9.10 -15.16 12.21
CA MET A 157 9.56 -16.18 13.15
C MET A 157 11.06 -16.49 13.05
N PRO A 158 11.68 -16.64 11.84
CA PRO A 158 13.11 -16.91 11.76
C PRO A 158 13.97 -15.81 12.41
N TYR A 159 13.59 -14.54 12.25
CA TYR A 159 14.27 -13.42 12.88
C TYR A 159 14.03 -13.41 14.40
N ALA A 160 12.80 -13.64 14.84
CA ALA A 160 12.46 -13.67 16.26
C ALA A 160 13.25 -14.75 17.03
N VAL A 161 13.39 -15.95 16.44
CA VAL A 161 14.19 -17.03 17.03
C VAL A 161 15.66 -16.66 17.09
N ALA A 162 16.23 -16.08 16.02
CA ALA A 162 17.64 -15.68 16.04
C ALA A 162 17.90 -14.54 17.04
N LEU A 163 16.98 -13.57 17.14
CA LEU A 163 17.08 -12.46 18.10
C LEU A 163 16.96 -12.93 19.55
N ALA A 164 16.26 -14.04 19.82
CA ALA A 164 16.19 -14.63 21.15
C ALA A 164 17.56 -15.11 21.67
N ASP A 165 18.47 -15.47 20.77
CA ASP A 165 19.85 -15.86 21.08
C ASP A 165 20.83 -14.67 21.12
N GLY A 166 20.36 -13.46 20.79
CA GLY A 166 21.13 -12.22 20.84
C GLY A 166 21.23 -11.49 19.49
N LEU A 167 21.41 -10.18 19.54
CA LEU A 167 21.40 -9.31 18.35
C LEU A 167 22.57 -9.60 17.41
N GLU A 168 23.79 -9.77 17.92
CA GLU A 168 25.00 -10.00 17.11
C GLU A 168 24.89 -11.25 16.23
N GLY A 169 24.49 -12.38 16.83
CA GLY A 169 24.26 -13.62 16.09
C GLY A 169 23.12 -13.51 15.09
N ALA A 170 22.05 -12.78 15.44
CA ALA A 170 20.92 -12.55 14.56
C ALA A 170 21.29 -11.71 13.34
N THR A 171 22.04 -10.62 13.50
CA THR A 171 22.47 -9.76 12.40
C THR A 171 23.57 -10.40 11.55
N ALA A 172 24.42 -11.24 12.13
CA ALA A 172 25.37 -12.05 11.37
C ALA A 172 24.66 -13.06 10.44
N ARG A 173 23.54 -13.64 10.92
CA ARG A 173 22.72 -14.58 10.15
C ARG A 173 21.79 -13.89 9.15
N PHE A 174 21.24 -12.74 9.54
CA PHE A 174 20.27 -11.95 8.79
C PHE A 174 20.75 -10.49 8.73
N PRO A 175 21.70 -10.15 7.84
CA PRO A 175 22.24 -8.79 7.73
C PRO A 175 21.17 -7.74 7.42
N GLU A 176 20.05 -8.14 6.82
CA GLU A 176 18.88 -7.30 6.58
C GLU A 176 18.20 -6.79 7.86
N LEU A 177 18.51 -7.34 9.04
CA LEU A 177 18.05 -6.82 10.32
C LEU A 177 18.74 -5.50 10.71
N ILE A 178 19.97 -5.26 10.25
CA ILE A 178 20.75 -4.06 10.59
C ILE A 178 20.01 -2.77 10.22
N PRO A 179 19.54 -2.58 8.96
CA PRO A 179 18.75 -1.39 8.62
C PRO A 179 17.36 -1.34 9.30
N GLY A 180 16.93 -2.43 9.94
CA GLY A 180 15.71 -2.49 10.75
C GLY A 180 15.87 -1.93 12.17
N ILE A 181 17.10 -1.70 12.64
CA ILE A 181 17.36 -1.11 13.96
C ILE A 181 17.01 0.38 13.89
N ASN A 182 16.01 0.78 14.68
CA ASN A 182 15.54 2.17 14.70
C ASN A 182 16.19 2.99 15.82
N VAL A 183 16.40 2.36 16.98
CA VAL A 183 16.98 2.99 18.17
C VAL A 183 17.94 2.01 18.85
N ALA A 184 19.14 2.49 19.18
CA ALA A 184 20.12 1.73 19.94
C ALA A 184 20.94 2.69 20.83
N ASN A 185 21.30 2.27 22.04
CA ASN A 185 22.08 3.10 22.99
C ASN A 185 21.58 4.56 23.10
N TYR A 186 20.26 4.76 23.14
CA TYR A 186 19.59 6.07 23.20
C TYR A 186 19.82 6.98 21.98
N LYS A 187 20.30 6.44 20.85
CA LYS A 187 20.53 7.14 19.57
C LYS A 187 19.55 6.63 18.52
N ILE A 188 19.13 7.51 17.62
CA ILE A 188 18.37 7.13 16.42
C ILE A 188 19.34 6.56 15.39
N THR A 189 19.04 5.36 14.91
CA THR A 189 19.87 4.59 13.98
C THR A 189 19.19 4.31 12.64
N ASN A 190 17.99 4.86 12.46
CA ASN A 190 17.31 4.91 11.17
C ASN A 190 17.39 6.32 10.60
N GLU A 191 18.07 6.48 9.45
CA GLU A 191 18.31 7.77 8.81
C GLU A 191 17.01 8.51 8.48
N THR A 192 16.00 7.81 7.97
CA THR A 192 14.72 8.40 7.58
C THR A 192 13.95 8.96 8.78
N VAL A 193 13.99 8.25 9.90
CA VAL A 193 13.41 8.72 11.17
C VAL A 193 14.17 9.94 11.70
N ALA A 194 15.51 9.89 11.66
CA ALA A 194 16.36 10.98 12.12
C ALA A 194 16.09 12.29 11.35
N VAL A 195 16.03 12.22 10.01
CA VAL A 195 15.70 13.35 9.13
C VAL A 195 14.29 13.88 9.42
N SER A 196 13.31 12.99 9.58
CA SER A 196 11.92 13.37 9.83
C SER A 196 11.71 14.07 11.17
N LEU A 197 12.50 13.71 12.19
CA LEU A 197 12.44 14.31 13.54
C LEU A 197 13.42 15.47 13.74
N GLY A 198 14.32 15.73 12.79
CA GLY A 198 15.35 16.76 12.90
C GLY A 198 16.40 16.46 13.98
N VAL A 199 16.77 15.18 14.13
CA VAL A 199 17.77 14.71 15.12
C VAL A 199 18.95 14.03 14.44
N ASP A 200 20.04 13.85 15.18
CA ASP A 200 21.25 13.21 14.66
C ASP A 200 21.03 11.71 14.38
N PHE A 201 21.45 11.28 13.18
CA PHE A 201 21.58 9.88 12.81
C PHE A 201 22.94 9.33 13.27
N VAL A 202 22.95 8.10 13.77
CA VAL A 202 24.17 7.34 14.06
C VAL A 202 24.06 5.97 13.39
N ASP A 203 25.10 5.53 12.72
CA ASP A 203 25.10 4.21 12.07
C ASP A 203 24.97 3.07 13.10
N PRO A 204 24.02 2.13 12.94
CA PRO A 204 23.82 1.05 13.89
C PRO A 204 24.99 0.04 13.92
N GLY A 205 25.67 -0.18 12.79
CA GLY A 205 26.82 -1.07 12.70
C GLY A 205 27.99 -0.57 13.54
N GLU A 206 28.33 0.71 13.37
CA GLU A 206 29.37 1.38 14.18
C GLU A 206 29.00 1.41 15.67
N LEU A 207 27.75 1.79 15.98
CA LEU A 207 27.29 1.99 17.36
C LEU A 207 27.25 0.69 18.18
N LEU A 208 26.93 -0.43 17.52
CA LEU A 208 26.75 -1.73 18.15
C LEU A 208 27.92 -2.68 17.90
N SER A 209 28.96 -2.24 17.19
CA SER A 209 30.09 -3.08 16.77
C SER A 209 29.63 -4.33 15.99
N LEU A 210 28.57 -4.18 15.19
CA LEU A 210 28.05 -5.22 14.31
C LEU A 210 28.83 -5.09 13.00
N GLY A 211 29.83 -5.97 12.83
CA GLY A 211 30.77 -5.94 11.71
C GLY A 211 30.14 -6.21 10.34
#